data_AF-A0A021X464-F1
#
_entry.id   AF-A0A021X464-F1
#
_cell.length_a   1.000
_cell.length_b   1.000
_cell.length_c   1.000
_cell.angle_alpha   90.00
_cell.angle_beta   90.00
_cell.angle_gamma   90.00
#
_symmetry.space_group_name_H-M   'P 1'
#
loop_
_entity.id
_entity.type
_entity.pdbx_description
1 polymer ?
#
loop_
_entity_poly.entity_id
_entity_poly.type
_entity_poly.pdbx_seq_one_letter_code
_entity_poly.pdbx_strand_id
1 'polypeptide(L)'
;MSFDNKTIQIDYWFYRVNGVNTPDPKHLWGMPYAGWGLKRVGLGEEITTAQTQSASDSPGGWEKNPTGGIFSMDFTGSGISIKFYETGLFTLYVPNGPHILDVNNELPPIAGFRLDTNLHWLERSDIAYGSEWMLIDWRGGSFTKESYVRIDVLFANEMNGTAKANVLKGGKTIDYITGGKGADVLTGGGDADLFIFRKGDTGKTKKTADLITDFSAKDGDRIDLHLWDANTKRPGTQDFKFIAQDKFSKEAGELRYEKSGRETLLLGDTNGDGKADFMVRLKGSIIFHFDLFEF
;
A
#
# COMPACT_ATOMS: atom_id res chain seq x y z
N MET A 1 -5.63 8.04 11.71
CA MET A 1 -6.64 7.57 10.74
C MET A 1 -7.13 6.22 11.19
N SER A 2 -8.38 5.87 10.88
CA SER A 2 -8.98 4.63 11.35
C SER A 2 -10.06 4.11 10.42
N PHE A 3 -10.38 2.83 10.63
CA PHE A 3 -11.51 2.11 10.06
C PHE A 3 -12.86 2.52 10.67
N ASP A 4 -12.87 3.36 11.70
CA ASP A 4 -14.08 3.67 12.47
C ASP A 4 -15.12 4.42 11.60
N ASN A 5 -16.34 3.88 11.55
CA ASN A 5 -17.47 4.37 10.74
C ASN A 5 -17.21 4.37 9.22
N LYS A 6 -16.30 3.50 8.75
CA LYS A 6 -15.95 3.37 7.33
C LYS A 6 -16.50 2.07 6.76
N THR A 7 -16.90 2.12 5.50
CA THR A 7 -17.33 0.93 4.77
C THR A 7 -16.12 0.15 4.28
N ILE A 8 -16.01 -1.11 4.68
CA ILE A 8 -14.96 -2.02 4.20
C ILE A 8 -15.63 -3.30 3.72
N GLN A 9 -15.19 -3.78 2.57
CA GLN A 9 -15.54 -5.09 2.05
C GLN A 9 -14.42 -6.07 2.35
N ILE A 10 -14.77 -7.31 2.71
CA ILE A 10 -13.79 -8.38 2.83
C ILE A 10 -14.23 -9.54 1.95
N ASP A 11 -13.38 -9.88 1.00
CA ASP A 11 -13.53 -11.05 0.14
C ASP A 11 -12.60 -12.17 0.61
N TYR A 12 -13.01 -13.41 0.39
CA TYR A 12 -12.23 -14.58 0.76
C TYR A 12 -12.21 -15.60 -0.37
N TRP A 13 -11.05 -16.22 -0.60
CA TRP A 13 -10.90 -17.33 -1.54
C TRP A 13 -10.45 -18.59 -0.81
N PHE A 14 -11.35 -19.55 -0.64
CA PHE A 14 -11.02 -20.88 -0.12
C PHE A 14 -11.36 -21.96 -1.17
N TYR A 15 -10.45 -22.91 -1.38
CA TYR A 15 -10.63 -24.01 -2.30
C TYR A 15 -10.72 -25.35 -1.59
N ARG A 16 -11.58 -26.23 -2.09
CA ARG A 16 -11.71 -27.62 -1.65
C ARG A 16 -10.65 -28.50 -2.33
N VAL A 17 -9.90 -29.28 -1.54
CA VAL A 17 -9.05 -30.35 -2.08
C VAL A 17 -9.82 -31.67 -2.00
N ASN A 18 -10.12 -32.28 -3.14
CA ASN A 18 -10.67 -33.63 -3.18
C ASN A 18 -9.52 -34.66 -3.18
N GLY A 19 -9.55 -35.64 -2.27
CA GLY A 19 -8.76 -36.87 -2.38
C GLY A 19 -7.49 -37.00 -1.52
N VAL A 20 -7.27 -36.17 -0.50
CA VAL A 20 -6.14 -36.37 0.44
C VAL A 20 -6.60 -37.22 1.63
N ASN A 21 -6.05 -38.43 1.74
CA ASN A 21 -6.23 -39.31 2.89
C ASN A 21 -5.29 -38.86 4.05
N THR A 22 -5.84 -37.93 4.87
CA THR A 22 -5.55 -37.56 6.28
C THR A 22 -4.25 -36.79 6.64
N PRO A 23 -4.26 -35.88 7.67
CA PRO A 23 -5.21 -35.74 8.78
C PRO A 23 -6.24 -34.61 8.64
N ASP A 24 -7.45 -35.05 8.93
CA ASP A 24 -8.69 -34.36 9.23
C ASP A 24 -8.61 -33.28 10.35
N PRO A 25 -8.97 -32.01 10.07
CA PRO A 25 -9.38 -31.00 11.06
C PRO A 25 -10.90 -30.87 11.22
N LYS A 26 -11.69 -31.66 10.47
CA LYS A 26 -13.12 -31.94 10.60
C LYS A 26 -13.97 -30.68 10.83
N HIS A 27 -14.03 -29.68 9.94
CA HIS A 27 -14.75 -29.77 8.66
C HIS A 27 -14.44 -28.57 7.73
N LEU A 28 -13.60 -28.75 6.71
CA LEU A 28 -13.66 -27.91 5.50
C LEU A 28 -14.77 -28.45 4.58
N TRP A 29 -16.05 -28.19 4.92
CA TRP A 29 -17.19 -28.59 4.10
C TRP A 29 -18.28 -27.52 4.08
N GLY A 30 -18.54 -26.98 2.88
CA GLY A 30 -19.79 -26.27 2.60
C GLY A 30 -19.72 -25.09 1.63
N MET A 31 -19.07 -25.16 0.48
CA MET A 31 -19.41 -24.28 -0.65
C MET A 31 -19.35 -25.02 -1.99
N PRO A 32 -20.50 -25.37 -2.61
CA PRO A 32 -20.53 -25.50 -4.04
C PRO A 32 -20.48 -24.08 -4.62
N TYR A 33 -19.67 -23.89 -5.66
CA TYR A 33 -19.41 -22.61 -6.34
C TYR A 33 -18.42 -21.68 -5.62
N ALA A 34 -17.52 -21.09 -6.41
CA ALA A 34 -16.83 -19.87 -6.05
C ALA A 34 -17.90 -18.79 -5.76
N GLY A 35 -18.29 -18.70 -4.50
CA GLY A 35 -19.30 -17.76 -4.01
C GLY A 35 -18.61 -16.47 -3.62
N TRP A 36 -19.00 -15.38 -4.27
CA TRP A 36 -18.61 -14.03 -3.90
C TRP A 36 -19.32 -13.71 -2.58
N GLY A 37 -18.56 -13.64 -1.49
CA GLY A 37 -19.07 -13.25 -0.18
C GLY A 37 -18.98 -11.74 0.01
N LEU A 38 -19.77 -10.96 -0.72
CA LEU A 38 -19.91 -9.51 -0.49
C LEU A 38 -20.46 -9.28 0.92
N LYS A 39 -19.62 -8.90 1.90
CA LYS A 39 -20.09 -8.46 3.21
C LYS A 39 -19.59 -7.05 3.51
N ARG A 40 -20.54 -6.13 3.65
CA ARG A 40 -20.34 -4.77 4.15
C ARG A 40 -20.18 -4.87 5.66
N VAL A 41 -18.99 -4.62 6.18
CA VAL A 41 -18.76 -4.68 7.64
C VAL A 41 -18.97 -3.29 8.23
N GLY A 42 -19.91 -3.20 9.18
CA GLY A 42 -20.02 -2.08 10.11
C GLY A 42 -19.29 -2.37 11.41
N LEU A 43 -19.06 -1.33 12.21
CA LEU A 43 -18.31 -1.34 13.47
C LEU A 43 -18.66 -2.53 14.39
N GLY A 44 -17.65 -3.29 14.83
CA GLY A 44 -17.80 -4.33 15.86
C GLY A 44 -18.50 -5.62 15.43
N GLU A 45 -18.67 -5.87 14.13
CA GLU A 45 -19.21 -7.15 13.65
C GLU A 45 -18.11 -8.22 13.53
N GLU A 46 -18.17 -9.21 14.41
CA GLU A 46 -17.41 -10.45 14.29
C GLU A 46 -17.84 -11.20 13.02
N ILE A 47 -16.93 -11.37 12.05
CA ILE A 47 -17.20 -12.23 10.90
C ILE A 47 -16.90 -13.67 11.28
N THR A 48 -17.94 -14.46 11.50
CA THR A 48 -17.81 -15.92 11.50
C THR A 48 -18.11 -16.44 10.10
N THR A 49 -17.37 -17.44 9.60
CA THR A 49 -17.64 -18.09 8.30
C THR A 49 -19.02 -18.77 8.20
N ALA A 50 -19.87 -18.65 9.22
CA ALA A 50 -21.25 -19.14 9.26
C ALA A 50 -22.29 -18.16 8.67
N GLN A 51 -21.91 -16.95 8.23
CA GLN A 51 -22.85 -15.91 7.77
C GLN A 51 -22.82 -15.63 6.25
N THR A 52 -22.23 -16.51 5.45
CA THR A 52 -22.26 -16.42 3.98
C THR A 52 -23.62 -16.90 3.47
N GLN A 53 -24.56 -15.99 3.26
CA GLN A 53 -25.91 -16.34 2.82
C GLN A 53 -25.87 -16.84 1.36
N SER A 54 -26.29 -18.09 1.18
CA SER A 54 -26.45 -18.75 -0.11
C SER A 54 -27.58 -18.11 -0.90
N ALA A 55 -27.31 -17.62 -2.10
CA ALA A 55 -28.34 -17.45 -3.11
C ALA A 55 -28.76 -18.83 -3.67
N SER A 56 -29.64 -19.53 -2.97
CA SER A 56 -30.58 -20.48 -3.58
C SER A 56 -31.68 -20.85 -2.57
N ASP A 57 -32.85 -20.25 -2.74
CA ASP A 57 -34.10 -20.77 -2.22
C ASP A 57 -34.32 -22.18 -2.82
N SER A 58 -34.12 -23.22 -2.03
CA SER A 58 -34.60 -24.56 -2.37
C SER A 58 -35.14 -25.24 -1.12
N PRO A 59 -36.44 -25.60 -1.11
CA PRO A 59 -37.12 -26.16 0.05
C PRO A 59 -36.80 -27.65 0.16
N GLY A 60 -35.72 -27.98 0.86
CA GLY A 60 -35.35 -29.36 1.17
C GLY A 60 -34.41 -29.39 2.36
N GLY A 61 -34.98 -29.68 3.53
CA GLY A 61 -34.34 -29.54 4.83
C GLY A 61 -32.97 -30.20 4.95
N TRP A 62 -32.01 -29.39 5.40
CA TRP A 62 -30.80 -29.80 6.10
C TRP A 62 -30.60 -28.83 7.26
N GLU A 63 -30.12 -29.35 8.39
CA GLU A 63 -30.09 -28.71 9.70
C GLU A 63 -29.50 -27.28 9.65
N LYS A 64 -30.11 -26.38 10.43
CA LYS A 64 -29.51 -25.07 10.75
C LYS A 64 -28.13 -25.32 11.36
N ASN A 65 -27.07 -25.07 10.59
CA ASN A 65 -25.70 -25.17 11.07
C ASN A 65 -25.47 -24.23 12.28
N PRO A 66 -24.79 -24.70 13.34
CA PRO A 66 -24.43 -23.85 14.48
C PRO A 66 -23.33 -22.85 14.09
N THR A 67 -23.71 -21.58 13.98
CA THR A 67 -22.98 -20.34 14.36
C THR A 67 -21.47 -20.41 14.71
N GLY A 68 -20.56 -20.77 13.81
CA GLY A 68 -19.12 -20.64 14.07
C GLY A 68 -18.27 -20.67 12.82
N GLY A 69 -17.31 -19.75 12.71
CA GLY A 69 -16.37 -19.69 11.60
C GLY A 69 -15.00 -20.27 11.93
N ILE A 70 -14.12 -20.51 10.93
CA ILE A 70 -12.73 -20.95 11.20
C ILE A 70 -11.86 -19.83 11.84
N PHE A 71 -12.22 -18.56 11.62
CA PHE A 71 -11.65 -17.39 12.29
C PHE A 71 -12.69 -16.25 12.32
N SER A 72 -12.39 -15.18 13.07
CA SER A 72 -13.02 -13.87 12.97
C SER A 72 -12.01 -12.75 12.74
N MET A 73 -12.50 -11.61 12.24
CA MET A 73 -11.73 -10.38 12.11
C MET A 73 -12.45 -9.23 12.80
N ASP A 74 -11.70 -8.49 13.60
CA ASP A 74 -12.15 -7.28 14.28
C ASP A 74 -11.35 -6.07 13.79
N PHE A 75 -12.06 -4.98 13.50
CA PHE A 75 -11.48 -3.70 13.08
C PHE A 75 -11.67 -2.68 14.21
N THR A 76 -10.61 -2.01 14.63
CA THR A 76 -10.68 -0.97 15.67
C THR A 76 -9.57 0.03 15.47
N GLY A 77 -9.89 1.32 15.36
CA GLY A 77 -8.87 2.30 15.05
C GLY A 77 -8.21 1.95 13.71
N SER A 78 -6.89 1.84 13.68
CA SER A 78 -6.13 1.36 12.52
C SER A 78 -5.81 -0.14 12.58
N GLY A 79 -6.29 -0.85 13.60
CA GLY A 79 -5.97 -2.24 13.87
C GLY A 79 -6.93 -3.21 13.19
N ILE A 80 -6.36 -4.31 12.68
CA ILE A 80 -7.07 -5.52 12.26
C ILE A 80 -6.58 -6.66 13.14
N SER A 81 -7.49 -7.29 13.86
CA SER A 81 -7.18 -8.47 14.68
C SER A 81 -7.90 -9.68 14.12
N ILE A 82 -7.17 -10.77 13.91
CA ILE A 82 -7.70 -12.05 13.43
C ILE A 82 -7.53 -13.09 14.52
N LYS A 83 -8.63 -13.75 14.88
CA LYS A 83 -8.67 -14.80 15.88
C LYS A 83 -9.15 -16.10 15.25
N PHE A 84 -8.42 -17.19 15.45
CA PHE A 84 -8.76 -18.51 14.90
C PHE A 84 -9.54 -19.34 15.94
N TYR A 85 -10.58 -20.05 15.49
CA TYR A 85 -11.44 -20.86 16.36
C TYR A 85 -11.22 -22.37 16.21
N GLU A 86 -10.47 -22.75 15.18
CA GLU A 86 -10.14 -24.13 14.85
C GLU A 86 -8.62 -24.31 14.65
N THR A 87 -8.19 -25.55 14.44
CA THR A 87 -6.82 -25.90 14.04
C THR A 87 -6.86 -26.40 12.62
N GLY A 88 -5.95 -25.95 11.76
CA GLY A 88 -6.03 -26.29 10.34
C GLY A 88 -4.81 -25.90 9.53
N LEU A 89 -4.88 -26.25 8.24
CA LEU A 89 -3.87 -25.98 7.23
C LEU A 89 -4.53 -25.33 6.02
N PHE A 90 -3.89 -24.30 5.46
CA PHE A 90 -4.26 -23.68 4.20
C PHE A 90 -3.48 -24.30 3.03
N THR A 91 -4.13 -24.43 1.88
CA THR A 91 -3.58 -25.16 0.73
C THR A 91 -2.63 -24.28 -0.10
N LEU A 92 -1.76 -24.90 -0.91
CA LEU A 92 -0.65 -24.24 -1.61
C LEU A 92 -0.98 -23.69 -3.00
N TYR A 93 -2.14 -24.03 -3.58
CA TYR A 93 -2.34 -23.96 -5.03
C TYR A 93 -2.83 -22.61 -5.58
N VAL A 94 -3.41 -21.75 -4.75
CA VAL A 94 -4.00 -20.46 -5.13
C VAL A 94 -3.98 -19.50 -3.95
N PRO A 95 -3.74 -18.19 -4.15
CA PRO A 95 -3.84 -17.21 -3.07
C PRO A 95 -5.17 -17.38 -2.35
N ASN A 96 -5.10 -17.65 -1.05
CA ASN A 96 -6.25 -17.92 -0.20
C ASN A 96 -6.11 -17.08 1.05
N GLY A 97 -7.13 -16.29 1.39
CA GLY A 97 -7.07 -15.38 2.53
C GLY A 97 -7.94 -14.14 2.32
N PRO A 98 -8.03 -13.27 3.35
CA PRO A 98 -8.80 -12.05 3.28
C PRO A 98 -8.21 -11.08 2.25
N HIS A 99 -9.07 -10.60 1.38
CA HIS A 99 -8.85 -9.39 0.61
C HIS A 99 -9.75 -8.30 1.19
N ILE A 100 -9.15 -7.27 1.75
CA ILE A 100 -9.81 -6.14 2.40
C ILE A 100 -9.82 -5.02 1.37
N LEU A 101 -11.00 -4.49 1.06
CA LEU A 101 -11.18 -3.46 0.04
C LEU A 101 -11.97 -2.28 0.61
N ASP A 102 -11.45 -1.09 0.40
CA ASP A 102 -12.19 0.16 0.58
C ASP A 102 -12.97 0.51 -0.69
N VAL A 103 -14.10 -0.16 -0.86
CA VAL A 103 -14.92 -0.06 -2.09
C VAL A 103 -15.53 1.31 -2.34
N ASN A 104 -15.59 2.16 -1.32
CA ASN A 104 -16.19 3.49 -1.42
C ASN A 104 -15.13 4.61 -1.38
N ASN A 105 -13.84 4.26 -1.31
CA ASN A 105 -12.74 5.21 -1.13
C ASN A 105 -12.99 6.17 0.06
N GLU A 106 -13.43 5.58 1.19
CA GLU A 106 -13.75 6.31 2.42
C GLU A 106 -12.54 6.37 3.38
N LEU A 107 -11.59 5.45 3.25
CA LEU A 107 -10.34 5.41 3.98
C LEU A 107 -9.29 6.28 3.30
N PRO A 108 -8.37 6.86 4.08
CA PRO A 108 -7.15 7.41 3.51
C PRO A 108 -6.28 6.31 2.88
N PRO A 109 -5.35 6.66 1.98
CA PRO A 109 -4.49 5.67 1.33
C PRO A 109 -3.73 4.82 2.34
N ILE A 110 -3.73 3.51 2.13
CA ILE A 110 -2.86 2.60 2.87
C ILE A 110 -1.42 2.81 2.39
N ALA A 111 -0.54 3.15 3.32
CA ALA A 111 0.89 3.32 3.09
C ALA A 111 1.71 2.11 3.53
N GLY A 112 1.13 1.25 4.36
CA GLY A 112 1.72 -0.02 4.74
C GLY A 112 1.10 -0.58 5.99
N PHE A 113 1.87 -1.43 6.68
CA PHE A 113 1.39 -2.09 7.88
C PHE A 113 2.51 -2.48 8.83
N ARG A 114 2.15 -2.74 10.09
CA ARG A 114 2.97 -3.47 11.07
C ARG A 114 2.27 -4.79 11.40
N LEU A 115 3.03 -5.87 11.47
CA LEU A 115 2.51 -7.23 11.71
C LEU A 115 3.03 -7.74 13.06
N ASP A 116 2.12 -8.17 13.92
CA ASP A 116 2.38 -8.94 15.15
C ASP A 116 1.60 -10.26 15.08
N THR A 117 2.31 -11.38 15.10
CA THR A 117 1.71 -12.71 14.98
C THR A 117 2.61 -13.75 15.65
N ASN A 118 2.01 -14.84 16.13
CA ASN A 118 2.72 -16.06 16.52
C ASN A 118 2.76 -17.13 15.40
N LEU A 119 2.27 -16.81 14.20
CA LEU A 119 2.35 -17.66 13.03
C LEU A 119 3.74 -17.52 12.39
N HIS A 120 4.61 -18.50 12.62
CA HIS A 120 6.00 -18.46 12.12
C HIS A 120 6.13 -18.49 10.58
N TRP A 121 5.07 -18.88 9.87
CA TRP A 121 5.06 -18.91 8.40
C TRP A 121 4.51 -17.63 7.77
N LEU A 122 3.85 -16.76 8.55
CA LEU A 122 3.26 -15.53 8.03
C LEU A 122 4.29 -14.40 8.15
N GLU A 123 4.86 -14.02 7.03
CA GLU A 123 5.87 -12.97 6.93
C GLU A 123 5.30 -11.72 6.24
N ARG A 124 6.05 -10.62 6.24
CA ARG A 124 5.61 -9.39 5.56
C ARG A 124 5.34 -9.60 4.06
N SER A 125 6.06 -10.50 3.41
CA SER A 125 5.89 -10.80 1.98
C SER A 125 4.55 -11.45 1.66
N ASP A 126 3.89 -12.04 2.65
CA ASP A 126 2.58 -12.66 2.50
C ASP A 126 1.45 -11.63 2.61
N ILE A 127 1.77 -10.36 2.92
CA ILE A 127 0.80 -9.28 2.95
C ILE A 127 1.13 -8.31 1.82
N ALA A 128 0.21 -8.22 0.86
CA ALA A 128 0.25 -7.23 -0.20
C ALA A 128 -0.78 -6.13 0.09
N TYR A 129 -0.51 -4.91 -0.36
CA TYR A 129 -1.47 -3.82 -0.24
C TYR A 129 -1.32 -2.85 -1.42
N GLY A 130 -2.41 -2.16 -1.72
CA GLY A 130 -2.44 -0.94 -2.52
C GLY A 130 -3.11 0.17 -1.71
N SER A 131 -3.31 1.33 -2.32
CA SER A 131 -3.91 2.49 -1.64
C SER A 131 -5.27 2.21 -1.02
N GLU A 132 -6.07 1.34 -1.64
CA GLU A 132 -7.47 1.07 -1.26
C GLU A 132 -7.69 -0.40 -0.86
N TRP A 133 -6.65 -1.24 -0.85
CA TRP A 133 -6.82 -2.66 -0.59
C TRP A 133 -5.64 -3.27 0.15
N MET A 134 -5.90 -4.35 0.89
CA MET A 134 -4.89 -5.19 1.52
C MET A 134 -5.27 -6.66 1.38
N LEU A 135 -4.31 -7.50 1.01
CA LEU A 135 -4.45 -8.94 0.87
C LEU A 135 -3.51 -9.61 1.87
N ILE A 136 -4.03 -10.61 2.60
CA ILE A 136 -3.20 -11.51 3.41
C ILE A 136 -3.24 -12.88 2.74
N ASP A 137 -2.08 -13.36 2.31
CA ASP A 137 -1.90 -14.65 1.67
C ASP A 137 -1.66 -15.73 2.73
N TRP A 138 -2.56 -16.72 2.78
CA TRP A 138 -2.50 -17.80 3.76
C TRP A 138 -1.91 -19.08 3.18
N ARG A 139 -1.41 -19.05 1.94
CA ARG A 139 -0.95 -20.26 1.24
C ARG A 139 0.10 -21.01 2.05
N GLY A 140 -0.16 -22.31 2.27
CA GLY A 140 0.77 -23.19 2.98
C GLY A 140 0.81 -22.98 4.50
N GLY A 141 -0.02 -22.10 5.04
CA GLY A 141 -0.04 -21.75 6.44
C GLY A 141 -0.69 -22.79 7.34
N SER A 142 -0.16 -22.95 8.56
CA SER A 142 -0.74 -23.78 9.62
C SER A 142 -1.16 -22.95 10.83
N PHE A 143 -2.34 -23.20 11.40
CA PHE A 143 -2.86 -22.43 12.53
C PHE A 143 -3.49 -23.32 13.60
N THR A 144 -3.59 -22.78 14.81
CA THR A 144 -4.24 -23.37 15.99
C THR A 144 -5.22 -22.36 16.58
N LYS A 145 -5.98 -22.76 17.59
CA LYS A 145 -6.89 -21.85 18.33
C LYS A 145 -6.17 -20.75 19.11
N GLU A 146 -4.87 -20.93 19.35
CA GLU A 146 -4.00 -19.94 19.99
C GLU A 146 -3.29 -19.04 18.97
N SER A 147 -3.48 -19.30 17.67
CA SER A 147 -2.92 -18.46 16.63
C SER A 147 -3.61 -17.10 16.60
N TYR A 148 -2.83 -16.05 16.33
CA TYR A 148 -3.36 -14.71 16.16
C TYR A 148 -2.60 -13.96 15.06
N VAL A 149 -3.29 -13.03 14.40
CA VAL A 149 -2.68 -12.03 13.53
C VAL A 149 -3.18 -10.66 13.96
N ARG A 150 -2.26 -9.74 14.24
CA ARG A 150 -2.56 -8.33 14.49
C ARG A 150 -1.84 -7.50 13.46
N ILE A 151 -2.59 -6.66 12.77
CA ILE A 151 -2.06 -5.76 11.76
C ILE A 151 -2.44 -4.33 12.17
N ASP A 152 -1.43 -3.48 12.38
CA ASP A 152 -1.65 -2.04 12.45
C ASP A 152 -1.46 -1.48 11.04
N VAL A 153 -2.55 -1.03 10.42
CA VAL A 153 -2.51 -0.40 9.11
C VAL A 153 -1.98 1.03 9.24
N LEU A 154 -0.97 1.34 8.45
CA LEU A 154 -0.39 2.67 8.36
C LEU A 154 -1.10 3.39 7.21
N PHE A 155 -1.85 4.43 7.53
CA PHE A 155 -2.53 5.26 6.55
C PHE A 155 -1.75 6.57 6.33
N ALA A 156 -1.79 7.08 5.10
CA ALA A 156 -1.21 8.37 4.73
C ALA A 156 -2.25 9.50 4.72
N ASN A 157 -1.86 10.73 5.10
CA ASN A 157 -2.66 11.91 4.71
C ASN A 157 -2.31 12.32 3.29
N GLU A 158 -3.32 12.60 2.48
CA GLU A 158 -3.09 13.23 1.18
C GLU A 158 -3.09 14.75 1.32
N MET A 159 -2.01 15.38 0.87
CA MET A 159 -1.89 16.83 0.80
C MET A 159 -1.58 17.25 -0.63
N ASN A 160 -2.56 17.93 -1.24
CA ASN A 160 -2.47 18.42 -2.60
C ASN A 160 -2.49 19.96 -2.59
N GLY A 161 -1.49 20.56 -3.20
CA GLY A 161 -1.47 21.99 -3.47
C GLY A 161 -2.25 22.34 -4.74
N THR A 162 -1.95 23.49 -5.32
CA THR A 162 -2.72 24.10 -6.40
C THR A 162 -1.82 24.39 -7.60
N ALA A 163 -2.25 25.28 -8.50
CA ALA A 163 -1.39 25.77 -9.59
C ALA A 163 -0.58 27.02 -9.21
N LYS A 164 -0.55 27.38 -7.93
CA LYS A 164 0.17 28.53 -7.37
C LYS A 164 1.26 28.02 -6.43
N ALA A 165 2.21 28.88 -6.09
CA ALA A 165 3.17 28.57 -5.03
C ALA A 165 2.44 28.29 -3.69
N ASN A 166 2.65 27.09 -3.17
CA ASN A 166 2.06 26.56 -1.96
C ASN A 166 3.13 26.33 -0.87
N VAL A 167 2.69 26.37 0.38
CA VAL A 167 3.47 25.88 1.53
C VAL A 167 2.67 24.75 2.14
N LEU A 168 3.13 23.52 1.93
CA LEU A 168 2.49 22.30 2.44
C LEU A 168 3.35 21.76 3.58
N LYS A 169 2.70 21.49 4.71
CA LYS A 169 3.37 20.99 5.90
C LYS A 169 2.57 19.85 6.49
N GLY A 170 3.18 18.67 6.46
CA GLY A 170 2.68 17.47 7.07
C GLY A 170 2.81 17.45 8.58
N GLY A 171 2.44 16.31 9.13
CA GLY A 171 2.25 16.06 10.54
C GLY A 171 3.39 15.26 11.16
N LYS A 172 3.00 14.27 11.97
CA LYS A 172 3.93 13.30 12.58
C LYS A 172 3.70 11.89 12.03
N THR A 173 2.86 11.79 11.01
CA THR A 173 2.35 10.55 10.44
C THR A 173 2.66 10.61 8.96
N ILE A 174 2.72 9.46 8.31
CA ILE A 174 2.95 9.35 6.87
C ILE A 174 2.05 10.32 6.09
N ASP A 175 2.67 11.10 5.23
CA ASP A 175 2.03 12.08 4.37
C ASP A 175 2.41 11.86 2.90
N TYR A 176 1.42 11.86 2.03
CA TYR A 176 1.57 11.86 0.58
C TYR A 176 1.38 13.28 0.07
N ILE A 177 2.47 13.90 -0.37
CA ILE A 177 2.53 15.34 -0.63
C ILE A 177 2.75 15.61 -2.10
N THR A 178 1.76 16.24 -2.74
CA THR A 178 1.87 16.80 -4.09
C THR A 178 1.78 18.32 -4.00
N GLY A 179 2.85 19.03 -4.39
CA GLY A 179 2.84 20.51 -4.46
C GLY A 179 1.86 21.06 -5.49
N GLY A 180 1.76 20.37 -6.63
CA GLY A 180 1.06 20.88 -7.81
C GLY A 180 2.00 21.78 -8.61
N LYS A 181 1.47 22.71 -9.40
CA LYS A 181 2.34 23.65 -10.13
C LYS A 181 2.69 24.80 -9.22
N GLY A 182 3.92 25.25 -9.27
CA GLY A 182 4.32 26.42 -8.50
C GLY A 182 5.81 26.42 -8.28
N ALA A 183 6.24 27.19 -7.30
CA ALA A 183 7.51 26.95 -6.64
C ALA A 183 7.15 26.71 -5.18
N ASP A 184 6.92 25.44 -4.86
CA ASP A 184 6.29 25.02 -3.62
C ASP A 184 7.32 24.76 -2.53
N VAL A 185 6.89 24.89 -1.28
CA VAL A 185 7.69 24.54 -0.10
C VAL A 185 6.99 23.39 0.60
N LEU A 186 7.62 22.22 0.57
CA LEU A 186 7.07 20.96 1.04
C LEU A 186 7.81 20.53 2.31
N THR A 187 7.06 20.15 3.34
CA THR A 187 7.59 19.65 4.61
C THR A 187 6.83 18.38 4.94
N GLY A 188 7.54 17.26 5.07
CA GLY A 188 6.96 15.96 5.40
C GLY A 188 6.56 15.90 6.87
N GLY A 189 7.52 16.14 7.76
CA GLY A 189 7.32 16.06 9.19
C GLY A 189 7.98 14.82 9.77
N GLY A 190 7.21 13.79 10.09
CA GLY A 190 7.73 12.56 10.68
C GLY A 190 7.01 11.33 10.18
N ASP A 191 7.62 10.17 10.43
CA ASP A 191 7.38 8.93 9.68
C ASP A 191 7.87 9.05 8.22
N ALA A 192 7.56 8.05 7.39
CA ALA A 192 8.08 7.92 6.04
C ALA A 192 7.16 8.63 5.03
N ASP A 193 7.50 9.84 4.63
CA ASP A 193 6.68 10.68 3.76
C ASP A 193 6.98 10.47 2.27
N LEU A 194 5.97 10.58 1.42
CA LEU A 194 6.10 10.43 -0.03
C LEU A 194 5.89 11.78 -0.73
N PHE A 195 6.94 12.31 -1.35
CA PHE A 195 6.88 13.53 -2.13
C PHE A 195 6.67 13.21 -3.61
N ILE A 196 5.47 13.47 -4.11
CA ILE A 196 5.01 13.05 -5.44
C ILE A 196 5.13 14.20 -6.42
N PHE A 197 5.82 13.96 -7.54
CA PHE A 197 5.98 14.95 -8.61
C PHE A 197 5.47 14.41 -9.94
N ARG A 198 4.54 15.14 -10.55
CA ARG A 198 4.06 14.93 -11.92
C ARG A 198 4.73 15.92 -12.86
N LYS A 199 4.71 15.60 -14.15
CA LYS A 199 5.24 16.50 -15.18
C LYS A 199 4.65 17.92 -15.06
N GLY A 200 5.52 18.87 -14.76
CA GLY A 200 5.18 20.29 -14.65
C GLY A 200 4.81 20.76 -13.24
N ASP A 201 4.88 19.89 -12.23
CA ASP A 201 4.69 20.28 -10.83
C ASP A 201 5.85 21.19 -10.38
N THR A 202 7.09 20.71 -10.59
CA THR A 202 8.30 21.49 -10.31
C THR A 202 8.94 22.09 -11.57
N GLY A 203 9.65 23.21 -11.42
CA GLY A 203 10.39 23.84 -12.51
C GLY A 203 11.85 23.35 -12.67
N LYS A 204 12.50 23.77 -13.75
CA LYS A 204 13.88 23.38 -14.11
C LYS A 204 15.01 24.25 -13.53
N THR A 205 14.66 25.32 -12.82
CA THR A 205 15.62 26.27 -12.24
C THR A 205 15.39 26.41 -10.75
N LYS A 206 16.43 26.80 -9.98
CA LYS A 206 16.28 27.00 -8.54
C LYS A 206 15.15 27.95 -8.13
N LYS A 207 14.84 28.95 -8.96
CA LYS A 207 13.79 29.95 -8.69
C LYS A 207 12.38 29.38 -8.84
N THR A 208 12.23 28.38 -9.70
CA THR A 208 10.94 27.79 -10.10
C THR A 208 10.76 26.37 -9.62
N ALA A 209 11.78 25.79 -8.99
CA ALA A 209 11.78 24.43 -8.47
C ALA A 209 11.24 24.41 -7.05
N ASP A 210 10.51 23.36 -6.74
CA ASP A 210 9.99 23.09 -5.41
C ASP A 210 11.13 22.78 -4.44
N LEU A 211 10.88 23.05 -3.16
CA LEU A 211 11.81 22.86 -2.06
C LEU A 211 11.20 21.92 -1.02
N ILE A 212 11.78 20.73 -0.87
CA ILE A 212 11.54 19.85 0.27
C ILE A 212 12.46 20.30 1.42
N THR A 213 11.88 20.57 2.59
CA THR A 213 12.60 21.24 3.68
C THR A 213 13.21 20.33 4.73
N ASP A 214 12.80 19.07 4.79
CA ASP A 214 13.11 18.15 5.89
C ASP A 214 13.32 16.69 5.48
N PHE A 215 13.49 16.41 4.18
CA PHE A 215 13.66 15.06 3.65
C PHE A 215 14.65 14.20 4.47
N SER A 216 14.19 13.04 4.91
CA SER A 216 14.91 12.12 5.79
C SER A 216 14.82 10.68 5.27
N ALA A 217 15.86 10.25 4.56
CA ALA A 217 16.04 8.84 4.17
C ALA A 217 16.08 7.89 5.39
N LYS A 218 16.42 8.42 6.58
CA LYS A 218 16.42 7.65 7.83
C LYS A 218 15.01 7.35 8.32
N ASP A 219 14.11 8.31 8.20
CA ASP A 219 12.71 8.15 8.63
C ASP A 219 11.88 7.42 7.57
N GLY A 220 12.42 7.32 6.35
CA GLY A 220 11.91 6.50 5.27
C GLY A 220 11.33 7.30 4.11
N ASP A 221 11.57 8.60 4.07
CA ASP A 221 11.06 9.49 3.03
C ASP A 221 11.50 9.06 1.63
N ARG A 222 10.59 9.20 0.68
CA ARG A 222 10.81 8.86 -0.72
C ARG A 222 10.34 9.96 -1.65
N ILE A 223 10.91 9.97 -2.85
CA ILE A 223 10.47 10.83 -3.94
C ILE A 223 9.82 9.94 -4.99
N ASP A 224 8.58 10.28 -5.32
CA ASP A 224 7.81 9.55 -6.30
C ASP A 224 7.79 10.30 -7.64
N LEU A 225 8.28 9.61 -8.68
CA LEU A 225 8.36 10.07 -10.06
C LEU A 225 7.61 9.14 -11.02
N HIS A 226 6.78 8.20 -10.56
CA HIS A 226 6.08 7.24 -11.42
C HIS A 226 5.11 7.89 -12.42
N LEU A 227 4.65 9.10 -12.11
CA LEU A 227 3.78 9.90 -12.97
C LEU A 227 4.55 10.83 -13.92
N TRP A 228 5.87 10.69 -13.98
CA TRP A 228 6.73 11.50 -14.82
C TRP A 228 7.31 10.64 -15.95
N ASP A 229 7.00 11.01 -17.19
CA ASP A 229 7.62 10.38 -18.36
C ASP A 229 9.10 10.76 -18.47
N ALA A 230 9.98 9.81 -18.16
CA ALA A 230 11.41 9.99 -18.22
C ALA A 230 11.94 10.14 -19.66
N ASN A 231 11.21 9.73 -20.71
CA ASN A 231 11.72 9.80 -22.07
C ASN A 231 10.65 10.24 -23.10
N THR A 232 10.57 11.55 -23.26
CA THR A 232 9.63 12.23 -24.19
C THR A 232 9.74 11.83 -25.67
N LYS A 233 10.79 11.08 -26.06
CA LYS A 233 10.97 10.56 -27.43
C LYS A 233 10.30 9.21 -27.67
N ARG A 234 9.78 8.57 -26.62
CA ARG A 234 9.12 7.27 -26.69
C ARG A 234 7.65 7.40 -26.26
N PRO A 235 6.74 6.57 -26.80
CA PRO A 235 5.37 6.56 -26.35
C PRO A 235 5.22 5.89 -24.98
N GLY A 236 4.28 6.37 -24.18
CA GLY A 236 3.99 5.87 -22.82
C GLY A 236 4.79 6.61 -21.75
N THR A 237 4.67 6.16 -20.50
CA THR A 237 5.51 6.62 -19.38
C THR A 237 6.72 5.71 -19.26
N GLN A 238 7.90 6.27 -19.03
CA GLN A 238 9.12 5.51 -18.76
C GLN A 238 9.71 5.90 -17.42
N ASP A 239 10.30 4.92 -16.75
CA ASP A 239 11.03 5.07 -15.51
C ASP A 239 12.37 5.78 -15.76
N PHE A 240 12.83 6.51 -14.74
CA PHE A 240 14.17 7.09 -14.77
C PHE A 240 15.26 6.07 -14.46
N LYS A 241 16.40 6.22 -15.14
CA LYS A 241 17.67 5.60 -14.76
C LYS A 241 18.40 6.54 -13.81
N PHE A 242 18.45 6.17 -12.53
CA PHE A 242 19.23 6.92 -11.55
C PHE A 242 20.74 6.69 -11.74
N ILE A 243 21.48 7.76 -12.02
CA ILE A 243 22.93 7.76 -12.27
C ILE A 243 23.73 8.44 -11.13
N ALA A 244 23.11 8.57 -9.96
CA ALA A 244 23.72 9.21 -8.79
C ALA A 244 24.29 10.60 -9.10
N GLN A 245 25.60 10.81 -8.96
CA GLN A 245 26.26 12.11 -9.18
C GLN A 245 26.92 12.25 -10.55
N ASP A 246 26.88 11.21 -11.38
CA ASP A 246 27.46 11.24 -12.73
C ASP A 246 26.79 12.30 -13.58
N LYS A 247 27.54 12.90 -14.52
CA LYS A 247 26.99 13.91 -15.44
C LYS A 247 26.03 13.23 -16.42
N PHE A 248 25.02 13.99 -16.87
CA PHE A 248 24.17 13.53 -17.95
C PHE A 248 25.01 13.15 -19.18
N SER A 249 24.70 12.00 -19.75
CA SER A 249 25.38 11.42 -20.90
C SER A 249 24.76 11.86 -22.23
N LYS A 250 23.71 12.69 -22.19
CA LYS A 250 22.81 13.04 -23.31
C LYS A 250 21.92 11.86 -23.74
N GLU A 251 21.61 11.00 -22.78
CA GLU A 251 20.56 9.99 -22.88
C GLU A 251 19.30 10.51 -22.18
N ALA A 252 18.15 10.39 -22.83
CA ALA A 252 16.88 10.74 -22.19
C ALA A 252 16.53 9.69 -21.12
N GLY A 253 16.00 10.14 -20.00
CA GLY A 253 15.58 9.32 -18.87
C GLY A 253 16.61 9.19 -17.77
N GLU A 254 17.65 10.03 -17.76
CA GLU A 254 18.61 10.03 -16.66
C GLU A 254 18.13 10.91 -15.50
N LEU A 255 18.23 10.38 -14.28
CA LEU A 255 18.00 11.09 -13.03
C LEU A 255 19.30 11.14 -12.24
N ARG A 256 19.68 12.33 -11.75
CA ARG A 256 20.93 12.54 -11.01
C ARG A 256 20.73 13.53 -9.88
N TYR A 257 21.69 13.61 -8.97
CA TYR A 257 21.71 14.65 -7.95
C TYR A 257 23.07 15.32 -7.82
N GLU A 258 23.07 16.56 -7.35
CA GLU A 258 24.29 17.28 -6.98
C GLU A 258 24.09 18.09 -5.69
N LYS A 259 25.17 18.26 -4.94
CA LYS A 259 25.16 19.07 -3.71
C LYS A 259 25.51 20.51 -4.05
N SER A 260 24.70 21.46 -3.59
CA SER A 260 24.84 22.88 -3.89
C SER A 260 24.69 23.72 -2.60
N GLY A 261 25.81 23.95 -1.91
CA GLY A 261 25.82 24.66 -0.64
C GLY A 261 25.09 23.87 0.45
N ARG A 262 24.00 24.43 0.98
CA ARG A 262 23.14 23.78 2.00
C ARG A 262 21.96 23.03 1.39
N GLU A 263 21.94 22.83 0.07
CA GLU A 263 20.89 22.10 -0.63
C GLU A 263 21.47 20.93 -1.39
N THR A 264 20.62 19.96 -1.67
CA THR A 264 20.81 18.92 -2.67
C THR A 264 19.82 19.15 -3.80
N LEU A 265 20.27 19.08 -5.04
CA LEU A 265 19.44 19.28 -6.23
C LEU A 265 19.26 17.93 -6.90
N LEU A 266 18.03 17.43 -6.97
CA LEU A 266 17.66 16.29 -7.81
C LEU A 266 17.28 16.84 -9.19
N LEU A 267 17.81 16.23 -10.26
CA LEU A 267 17.73 16.74 -11.63
C LEU A 267 17.41 15.57 -12.56
N GLY A 268 16.49 15.76 -13.51
CA GLY A 268 16.24 14.78 -14.56
C GLY A 268 16.34 15.38 -15.96
N ASP A 269 16.92 14.61 -16.89
CA ASP A 269 16.97 14.90 -18.32
C ASP A 269 15.98 13.96 -19.03
N THR A 270 14.89 14.53 -19.55
CA THR A 270 13.79 13.78 -20.18
C THR A 270 13.77 13.83 -21.70
N ASN A 271 14.64 14.66 -22.28
CA ASN A 271 14.73 14.86 -23.71
C ASN A 271 16.11 14.46 -24.28
N GLY A 272 17.08 14.13 -23.43
CA GLY A 272 18.42 13.67 -23.79
C GLY A 272 19.32 14.75 -24.38
N ASP A 273 19.14 16.03 -24.02
CA ASP A 273 20.03 17.11 -24.46
C ASP A 273 21.22 17.34 -23.51
N GLY A 274 21.29 16.58 -22.41
CA GLY A 274 22.29 16.69 -21.37
C GLY A 274 22.04 17.84 -20.40
N LYS A 275 20.83 18.38 -20.35
CA LYS A 275 20.41 19.44 -19.41
C LYS A 275 19.22 18.96 -18.59
N ALA A 276 19.11 19.52 -17.38
CA ALA A 276 17.97 19.25 -16.53
C ALA A 276 16.69 19.86 -17.13
N ASP A 277 15.68 19.03 -17.31
CA ASP A 277 14.32 19.38 -17.71
C ASP A 277 13.42 19.70 -16.50
N PHE A 278 13.79 19.21 -15.32
CA PHE A 278 13.19 19.58 -14.04
C PHE A 278 14.23 19.51 -12.92
N MET A 279 13.88 20.11 -11.78
CA MET A 279 14.69 20.14 -10.58
C MET A 279 13.80 20.00 -9.35
N VAL A 280 14.22 19.22 -8.37
CA VAL A 280 13.68 19.26 -7.00
C VAL A 280 14.80 19.69 -6.07
N ARG A 281 14.54 20.70 -5.24
CA ARG A 281 15.50 21.16 -4.23
C ARG A 281 15.20 20.48 -2.91
N LEU A 282 16.24 20.04 -2.25
CA LEU A 282 16.17 19.48 -0.91
C LEU A 282 17.05 20.29 0.01
N LYS A 283 16.52 20.75 1.13
CA LYS A 283 17.33 21.37 2.16
C LYS A 283 18.20 20.30 2.84
N GLY A 284 19.47 20.61 3.02
CA GLY A 284 20.46 19.70 3.61
C GLY A 284 21.33 18.97 2.58
N SER A 285 22.28 18.20 3.11
CA SER A 285 23.18 17.34 2.32
C SER A 285 22.64 15.92 2.30
N ILE A 286 21.80 15.62 1.32
CA ILE A 286 21.18 14.32 1.15
C ILE A 286 22.10 13.43 0.30
N ILE A 287 22.16 12.15 0.64
CA ILE A 287 22.78 11.12 -0.18
C ILE A 287 21.63 10.28 -0.71
N PHE A 288 21.47 10.26 -2.04
CA PHE A 288 20.44 9.46 -2.68
C PHE A 288 20.95 8.07 -3.05
N HIS A 289 20.10 7.09 -2.77
CA HIS A 289 20.21 5.72 -3.23
C HIS A 289 18.97 5.41 -4.08
N PHE A 290 19.04 4.37 -4.92
CA PHE A 290 17.96 4.04 -5.87
C PHE A 290 16.64 3.70 -5.16
N ASP A 291 16.70 3.10 -3.97
CA ASP A 291 15.56 2.70 -3.13
C ASP A 291 14.78 3.86 -2.50
N LEU A 292 15.24 5.11 -2.68
CA LEU A 292 14.53 6.31 -2.25
C LEU A 292 13.59 6.87 -3.33
N PHE A 293 13.48 6.20 -4.47
CA PHE A 293 12.62 6.60 -5.58
C PHE A 293 11.55 5.56 -5.87
N GLU A 294 10.35 6.04 -6.18
CA GLU A 294 9.30 5.25 -6.82
C GLU A 294 9.23 5.65 -8.31
N PHE A 295 9.21 4.66 -9.21
CA PHE A 295 9.15 4.82 -10.66
C PHE A 295 8.00 4.04 -11.27
#